data_AF-A0A258LZ63-F1
#
_entry.id   AF-A0A258LZ63-F1
#
_cell.length_a   1.000
_cell.length_b   1.000
_cell.length_c   1.000
_cell.angle_alpha   90.00
_cell.angle_beta   90.00
_cell.angle_gamma   90.00
#
_symmetry.space_group_name_H-M   'P 1'
#
loop_
_entity.id
_entity.type
_entity.pdbx_description
1 polymer ?
#
loop_
_entity_poly.entity_id
_entity_poly.type
_entity_poly.pdbx_seq_one_letter_code
_entity_poly.pdbx_strand_id
1 'polypeptide(L)'
;MNSLLLAQSEDLVNKLNDRGQRDMIDFAQENLDKAEMKAKEAALAVGKYRNEFGVINPEKQSTIPLQQIAKLQDQLIATQVQIMQIETISKGNPQLPSLRQRAILLKDEIAKETAHVAGAGANNKSLASKAVEFQRLSLDSEFADRELVSAMASLQQARTQAQRQHIYIERISEPNLPDASTEPKRLQDILATLLLTLIIWGIVSILNAGVREHYDR
;
A
#
# COMPACT_ATOMS: atom_id res chain seq x y z
N MET A 1 -20.51 41.89 -14.38
CA MET A 1 -19.71 41.81 -13.13
C MET A 1 -19.66 40.37 -12.61
N ASN A 2 -20.80 39.72 -12.33
CA ASN A 2 -20.83 38.36 -11.78
C ASN A 2 -20.20 37.27 -12.66
N SER A 3 -20.36 37.35 -13.99
CA SER A 3 -19.79 36.36 -14.92
C SER A 3 -18.25 36.38 -14.99
N LEU A 4 -17.64 37.56 -14.83
CA LEU A 4 -16.19 37.72 -14.88
C LEU A 4 -15.53 37.20 -13.59
N LEU A 5 -16.15 37.46 -12.44
CA LEU A 5 -15.74 36.88 -11.16
C LEU A 5 -15.93 35.36 -11.13
N LEU A 6 -17.01 34.85 -11.71
CA LEU A 6 -17.25 33.41 -11.85
C LEU A 6 -16.17 32.75 -12.71
N ALA A 7 -15.88 33.29 -13.89
CA ALA A 7 -14.85 32.76 -14.78
C ALA A 7 -13.44 32.78 -14.16
N GLN A 8 -13.08 33.84 -13.43
CA GLN A 8 -11.81 33.90 -12.70
C GLN A 8 -11.74 32.90 -11.55
N SER A 9 -12.87 32.65 -10.89
CA SER A 9 -12.94 31.66 -9.81
C SER A 9 -12.84 30.23 -10.35
N GLU A 10 -13.48 29.94 -11.48
CA GLU A 10 -13.36 28.66 -12.18
C GLU A 10 -11.93 28.40 -12.67
N ASP A 11 -11.28 29.39 -13.30
CA ASP A 11 -9.87 29.28 -13.74
C ASP A 11 -8.92 29.04 -12.56
N LEU A 12 -9.13 29.73 -11.42
CA LEU A 12 -8.34 29.51 -10.22
C LEU A 12 -8.53 28.09 -9.65
N VAL A 13 -9.77 27.60 -9.59
CA VAL A 13 -10.09 26.24 -9.11
C VAL A 13 -9.47 25.20 -10.03
N ASN A 14 -9.56 25.37 -11.35
CA ASN A 14 -8.96 24.47 -12.33
C ASN A 14 -7.43 24.42 -12.16
N LYS A 15 -6.78 25.58 -12.07
CA LYS A 15 -5.32 25.65 -11.85
C LYS A 15 -4.89 25.01 -10.53
N LEU A 16 -5.68 25.20 -9.46
CA LEU A 16 -5.39 24.61 -8.16
C LEU A 16 -5.53 23.08 -8.21
N ASN A 17 -6.55 22.59 -8.91
CA ASN A 17 -6.81 21.17 -9.07
C ASN A 17 -5.72 20.48 -9.93
N ASP A 18 -5.34 21.10 -11.06
CA ASP A 18 -4.26 20.62 -11.93
C ASP A 18 -2.90 20.60 -11.22
N ARG A 19 -2.64 21.60 -10.36
CA ARG A 19 -1.43 21.61 -9.52
C ARG A 19 -1.51 20.51 -8.46
N GLY A 20 -2.60 20.41 -7.71
CA GLY A 20 -2.76 19.40 -6.67
C GLY A 20 -2.64 17.97 -7.19
N GLN A 21 -3.11 17.69 -8.40
CA GLN A 21 -2.94 16.38 -9.04
C GLN A 21 -1.47 16.10 -9.39
N ARG A 22 -0.77 17.08 -9.97
CA ARG A 22 0.66 16.95 -10.27
C ARG A 22 1.46 16.71 -8.99
N ASP A 23 1.23 17.53 -7.96
CA ASP A 23 1.89 17.40 -6.67
C ASP A 23 1.63 16.02 -6.03
N MET A 24 0.42 15.47 -6.15
CA MET A 24 0.07 14.14 -5.64
C MET A 24 0.79 13.01 -6.41
N ILE A 25 0.91 13.12 -7.73
CA ILE A 25 1.64 12.14 -8.56
C ILE A 25 3.14 12.21 -8.25
N ASP A 26 3.70 13.42 -8.17
CA ASP A 26 5.12 13.64 -7.88
C ASP A 26 5.49 13.10 -6.50
N PHE A 27 4.65 13.34 -5.48
CA PHE A 27 4.82 12.75 -4.15
C PHE A 27 4.75 11.22 -4.15
N ALA A 28 3.79 10.64 -4.88
CA ALA A 28 3.67 9.19 -4.97
C ALA A 28 4.86 8.55 -5.72
N GLN A 29 5.42 9.23 -6.72
CA GLN A 29 6.62 8.81 -7.43
C GLN A 29 7.86 8.87 -6.53
N GLU A 30 8.05 9.97 -5.79
CA GLU A 30 9.18 10.09 -4.84
C GLU A 30 9.15 8.99 -3.78
N ASN A 31 7.96 8.64 -3.27
CA ASN A 31 7.80 7.55 -2.32
C ASN A 31 8.10 6.18 -2.94
N LEU A 32 7.72 5.96 -4.21
CA LEU A 32 8.07 4.74 -4.94
C LEU A 32 9.60 4.61 -5.09
N ASP A 33 10.27 5.67 -5.50
CA ASP A 33 11.72 5.66 -5.70
C ASP A 33 12.46 5.37 -4.38
N LYS A 34 12.01 5.94 -3.26
CA LYS A 34 12.53 5.65 -1.92
C LYS A 34 12.29 4.18 -1.53
N ALA A 35 11.09 3.66 -1.75
CA ALA A 35 10.76 2.28 -1.43
C ALA A 35 11.55 1.28 -2.28
N GLU A 36 11.79 1.59 -3.56
CA GLU A 36 12.61 0.77 -4.47
C GLU A 36 14.07 0.71 -4.00
N MET A 37 14.66 1.87 -3.64
CA MET A 37 16.01 1.89 -3.08
C MET A 37 16.11 1.06 -1.81
N LYS A 38 15.15 1.21 -0.88
CA LYS A 38 15.11 0.47 0.38
C LYS A 38 14.97 -1.05 0.15
N ALA A 39 14.08 -1.47 -0.75
CA ALA A 39 13.90 -2.88 -1.10
C ALA A 39 15.18 -3.48 -1.70
N LYS A 40 15.83 -2.75 -2.61
CA LYS A 40 17.11 -3.15 -3.21
C LYS A 40 18.21 -3.27 -2.16
N GLU A 41 18.34 -2.31 -1.27
CA GLU A 41 19.34 -2.34 -0.19
C GLU A 41 19.12 -3.52 0.77
N ALA A 42 17.87 -3.77 1.17
CA ALA A 42 17.52 -4.88 2.04
C ALA A 42 17.78 -6.24 1.38
N ALA A 43 17.40 -6.41 0.11
CA ALA A 43 17.69 -7.61 -0.66
C ALA A 43 19.21 -7.85 -0.83
N LEU A 44 19.97 -6.78 -1.06
CA LEU A 44 21.44 -6.86 -1.11
C LEU A 44 22.04 -7.23 0.25
N ALA A 45 21.48 -6.74 1.36
CA ALA A 45 21.94 -7.10 2.71
C ALA A 45 21.73 -8.60 2.98
N VAL A 46 20.56 -9.15 2.62
CA VAL A 46 20.29 -10.59 2.70
C VAL A 46 21.27 -11.37 1.82
N GLY A 47 21.49 -10.93 0.57
CA GLY A 47 22.42 -11.57 -0.36
C GLY A 47 23.87 -11.58 0.14
N LYS A 48 24.35 -10.45 0.67
CA LYS A 48 25.68 -10.33 1.29
C LYS A 48 25.83 -11.28 2.47
N TYR A 49 24.83 -11.33 3.34
CA TYR A 49 24.85 -12.24 4.48
C TYR A 49 24.91 -13.72 4.07
N ARG A 50 24.12 -14.11 3.05
CA ARG A 50 24.16 -15.47 2.50
C ARG A 50 25.54 -15.82 1.93
N ASN A 51 26.14 -14.89 1.19
CA ASN A 51 27.47 -15.08 0.60
C ASN A 51 28.59 -15.17 1.66
N GLU A 52 28.56 -14.30 2.67
CA GLU A 52 29.59 -14.24 3.71
C GLU A 52 29.60 -15.50 4.58
N PHE A 53 28.42 -16.04 4.91
CA PHE A 53 28.30 -17.17 5.82
C PHE A 53 28.05 -18.52 5.11
N GLY A 54 27.94 -18.55 3.78
CA GLY A 54 27.63 -19.77 3.02
C GLY A 54 26.25 -20.36 3.37
N VAL A 55 25.36 -19.52 3.91
CA VAL A 55 24.07 -19.94 4.47
C VAL A 55 23.01 -19.84 3.38
N ILE A 56 22.65 -20.98 2.78
CA ILE A 56 21.51 -21.04 1.84
C ILE A 56 20.18 -21.10 2.62
N ASN A 57 20.18 -21.76 3.78
CA ASN A 57 19.03 -21.85 4.67
C ASN A 57 19.48 -22.16 6.12
N PRO A 58 19.47 -21.18 7.04
CA PRO A 58 19.99 -21.36 8.39
C PRO A 58 19.19 -22.36 9.23
N GLU A 59 17.87 -22.49 8.97
CA GLU A 59 17.01 -23.48 9.63
C GLU A 59 17.39 -24.92 9.26
N LYS A 60 17.82 -25.15 8.01
CA LYS A 60 18.29 -26.47 7.56
C LYS A 60 19.73 -26.76 7.97
N GLN A 61 20.55 -25.72 8.18
CA GLN A 61 21.95 -25.88 8.62
C GLN A 61 22.06 -26.08 10.13
N SER A 62 21.14 -25.57 10.95
CA SER A 62 21.10 -25.85 12.39
C SER A 62 20.77 -27.31 12.72
N THR A 63 20.17 -28.06 11.77
CA THR A 63 19.81 -29.47 11.95
C THR A 63 21.05 -30.38 11.97
N ILE A 64 22.11 -30.05 11.24
CA ILE A 64 23.30 -30.91 11.08
C ILE A 64 24.09 -31.04 12.40
N PRO A 65 24.46 -29.95 13.10
CA PRO A 65 25.14 -30.03 14.39
C PRO A 65 24.29 -30.71 15.47
N LEU A 66 22.97 -30.47 15.48
CA LEU A 66 22.07 -31.14 16.43
C LEU A 66 21.99 -32.65 16.17
N GLN A 67 21.98 -33.09 14.91
CA GLN A 67 22.07 -34.52 14.56
C GLN A 67 23.41 -35.13 14.96
N GLN A 68 24.51 -34.38 14.85
CA GLN A 68 25.84 -34.82 15.29
C GLN A 68 25.89 -34.97 16.82
N ILE A 69 25.34 -34.00 17.57
CA ILE A 69 25.20 -34.07 19.02
C ILE A 69 24.36 -35.30 19.42
N ALA A 70 23.23 -35.55 18.76
CA ALA A 70 22.40 -36.73 19.02
C ALA A 70 23.18 -38.04 18.80
N LYS A 71 23.93 -38.17 17.71
CA LYS A 71 24.79 -39.34 17.47
C LYS A 71 25.87 -39.53 18.54
N LEU A 72 26.49 -38.45 19.01
CA LEU A 72 27.48 -38.51 20.09
C LEU A 72 26.82 -38.93 21.42
N GLN A 73 25.60 -38.46 21.70
CA GLN A 73 24.82 -38.89 22.86
C GLN A 73 24.49 -40.39 22.82
N ASP A 74 24.07 -40.90 21.66
CA ASP A 74 23.83 -42.35 21.47
C ASP A 74 25.09 -43.18 21.75
N GLN A 75 26.25 -42.73 21.26
CA GLN A 75 27.54 -43.37 21.53
C GLN A 75 27.92 -43.34 23.01
N LEU A 76 27.65 -42.23 23.71
CA LEU A 76 27.91 -42.10 25.14
C LEU A 76 27.03 -43.04 25.94
N ILE A 77 25.73 -43.12 25.63
CA ILE A 77 24.78 -44.02 26.27
C ILE A 77 25.22 -45.47 26.07
N ALA A 78 25.55 -45.88 24.84
CA ALA A 78 26.03 -47.23 24.56
C ALA A 78 27.30 -47.57 25.35
N THR A 79 28.25 -46.63 25.43
CA THR A 79 29.50 -46.81 26.20
C THR A 79 29.21 -46.95 27.70
N GLN A 80 28.31 -46.14 28.25
CA GLN A 80 27.92 -46.23 29.67
C GLN A 80 27.21 -47.54 30.00
N VAL A 81 26.31 -48.01 29.13
CA VAL A 81 25.65 -49.31 29.27
C VAL A 81 26.68 -50.44 29.27
N GLN A 82 27.69 -50.40 28.39
CA GLN A 82 28.76 -51.39 28.36
C GLN A 82 29.60 -51.40 29.64
N ILE A 83 29.92 -50.22 30.20
CA ILE A 83 30.61 -50.09 31.49
C ILE A 83 29.78 -50.77 32.59
N MET A 84 28.49 -50.44 32.69
CA MET A 84 27.60 -51.01 33.71
C MET A 84 27.51 -52.54 33.61
N GLN A 85 27.38 -53.08 32.39
CA GLN A 85 27.33 -54.54 32.17
C GLN A 85 28.63 -55.25 32.58
N ILE A 86 29.78 -54.62 32.39
CA ILE A 86 31.06 -55.21 32.78
C ILE A 86 31.25 -55.13 34.30
N GLU A 87 30.86 -54.01 34.92
CA GLU A 87 30.99 -53.79 36.36
C GLU A 87 30.10 -54.73 37.19
N THR A 88 28.95 -55.15 36.68
CA THR A 88 28.10 -56.16 37.34
C THR A 88 28.75 -57.54 37.38
N ILE A 89 29.62 -57.85 36.41
CA ILE A 89 30.32 -59.14 36.31
C ILE A 89 31.65 -59.10 37.05
N SER A 90 32.48 -58.08 36.80
CA SER A 90 33.79 -57.92 37.44
C SER A 90 34.27 -56.47 37.46
N LYS A 91 34.45 -55.94 38.67
CA LYS A 91 34.99 -54.59 38.91
C LYS A 91 36.46 -54.43 38.49
N GLY A 92 37.18 -55.53 38.28
CA GLY A 92 38.59 -55.55 37.90
C GLY A 92 38.84 -55.81 36.42
N ASN A 93 37.80 -55.72 35.57
CA ASN A 93 37.95 -56.01 34.16
C ASN A 93 38.91 -54.99 33.47
N PRO A 94 39.96 -55.45 32.77
CA PRO A 94 40.98 -54.58 32.17
C PRO A 94 40.45 -53.67 31.04
N GLN A 95 39.23 -53.89 30.54
CA GLN A 95 38.58 -53.01 29.56
C GLN A 95 37.92 -51.77 30.18
N LEU A 96 37.67 -51.75 31.50
CA LEU A 96 36.97 -50.63 32.15
C LEU A 96 37.71 -49.28 32.05
N PRO A 97 39.04 -49.20 32.22
CA PRO A 97 39.76 -47.92 32.09
C PRO A 97 39.60 -47.28 30.70
N SER A 98 39.68 -48.07 29.63
CA SER A 98 39.56 -47.55 28.26
C SER A 98 38.14 -47.11 27.93
N LEU A 99 37.11 -47.85 28.38
CA LEU A 99 35.71 -47.47 28.21
C LEU A 99 35.36 -46.20 28.99
N ARG A 100 35.86 -46.06 30.22
CA ARG A 100 35.68 -44.83 31.01
C ARG A 100 36.34 -43.64 30.34
N GLN A 101 37.56 -43.80 29.83
CA GLN A 101 38.24 -42.74 29.08
C GLN A 101 37.44 -42.34 27.83
N ARG A 102 36.90 -43.30 27.09
CA ARG A 102 36.03 -43.03 25.94
C ARG A 102 34.78 -42.24 26.33
N ALA A 103 34.14 -42.58 27.45
CA ALA A 103 32.98 -41.83 27.95
C ALA A 103 33.31 -40.38 28.33
N ILE A 104 34.51 -40.12 28.88
CA ILE A 104 34.98 -38.76 29.17
C ILE A 104 35.15 -37.98 27.86
N LEU A 105 35.86 -38.54 26.88
CA LEU A 105 36.07 -37.90 25.58
C LEU A 105 34.75 -37.58 24.86
N LEU A 106 33.79 -38.50 24.89
CA LEU A 106 32.47 -38.29 24.31
C LEU A 106 31.71 -37.15 25.02
N LYS A 107 31.80 -37.05 26.34
CA LYS A 107 31.18 -35.95 27.11
C LYS A 107 31.80 -34.59 26.75
N ASP A 108 33.12 -34.53 26.64
CA ASP A 108 33.84 -33.30 26.29
C ASP A 108 33.48 -32.83 24.87
N GLU A 109 33.41 -33.75 23.90
CA GLU A 109 33.02 -33.40 22.53
C GLU A 109 31.55 -32.96 22.45
N ILE A 110 30.64 -33.62 23.18
CA ILE A 110 29.24 -33.17 23.29
C ILE A 110 29.17 -31.75 23.85
N ALA A 111 29.92 -31.44 24.92
CA ALA A 111 29.92 -30.12 25.53
C ALA A 111 30.44 -29.05 24.56
N LYS A 112 31.50 -29.35 23.81
CA LYS A 112 32.10 -28.47 22.81
C LYS A 112 31.16 -28.19 21.64
N GLU A 113 30.55 -29.21 21.06
CA GLU A 113 29.57 -29.05 19.96
C GLU A 113 28.30 -28.34 20.44
N THR A 114 27.83 -28.64 21.66
CA THR A 114 26.69 -27.94 22.27
C THR A 114 27.00 -26.46 22.48
N ALA A 115 28.20 -26.12 22.96
CA ALA A 115 28.64 -24.74 23.13
C ALA A 115 28.76 -23.99 21.78
N HIS A 116 29.21 -24.67 20.72
CA HIS A 116 29.26 -24.14 19.36
C HIS A 116 27.87 -23.80 18.80
N VAL A 117 26.86 -24.65 19.06
CA VAL A 117 25.46 -24.42 18.67
C VAL A 117 24.80 -23.33 19.53
N ALA A 118 24.92 -23.44 20.86
CA ALA A 118 24.26 -22.56 21.82
C ALA A 118 24.93 -21.17 21.95
N GLY A 119 26.16 -21.03 21.46
CA GLY A 119 26.91 -19.77 21.56
C GLY A 119 27.46 -19.47 22.95
N ALA A 120 27.74 -20.48 23.75
CA ALA A 120 28.40 -20.33 25.05
C ALA A 120 29.89 -20.00 24.84
N GLY A 121 30.16 -18.75 24.44
CA GLY A 121 31.51 -18.25 24.19
C GLY A 121 31.52 -16.94 23.39
N ALA A 122 31.11 -15.85 24.03
CA ALA A 122 31.40 -14.40 23.83
C ALA A 122 31.66 -13.78 22.44
N ASN A 123 31.63 -14.52 21.34
CA ASN A 123 31.91 -14.04 20.00
C ASN A 123 30.69 -14.28 19.13
N ASN A 124 30.27 -13.25 18.41
CA ASN A 124 29.20 -13.13 17.38
C ASN A 124 29.24 -14.17 16.24
N LYS A 125 29.72 -15.39 16.48
CA LYS A 125 29.93 -16.48 15.51
C LYS A 125 29.06 -17.70 15.78
N SER A 126 28.24 -17.70 16.84
CA SER A 126 27.38 -18.83 17.16
C SER A 126 26.29 -19.04 16.11
N LEU A 127 25.89 -20.29 15.89
CA LEU A 127 24.83 -20.60 14.93
C LEU A 127 23.50 -19.93 15.31
N ALA A 128 23.19 -19.84 16.60
CA ALA A 128 22.01 -19.11 17.09
C ALA A 128 22.07 -17.61 16.76
N SER A 129 23.19 -16.93 17.01
CA SER A 129 23.34 -15.50 16.68
C SER A 129 23.24 -15.25 15.17
N LYS A 130 23.79 -16.17 14.36
CA LYS A 130 23.69 -16.11 12.91
C LYS A 130 22.26 -16.33 12.39
N ALA A 131 21.49 -17.21 13.04
CA ALA A 131 20.10 -17.43 12.66
C ALA A 131 19.24 -16.20 12.98
N VAL A 132 19.46 -15.57 14.13
CA VAL A 132 18.75 -14.35 14.54
C VAL A 132 19.04 -13.19 13.57
N GLU A 133 20.31 -12.96 13.23
CA GLU A 133 20.68 -11.89 12.30
C GLU A 133 20.14 -12.13 10.89
N PHE A 134 20.20 -13.36 10.39
CA PHE A 134 19.56 -13.72 9.12
C PHE A 134 18.06 -13.47 9.13
N GLN A 135 17.37 -13.86 10.21
CA GLN A 135 15.93 -13.67 10.35
C GLN A 135 15.58 -12.19 10.35
N ARG A 136 16.37 -11.36 11.06
CA ARG A 136 16.23 -9.90 11.05
C ARG A 136 16.35 -9.34 9.63
N LEU A 137 17.44 -9.66 8.93
CA LEU A 137 17.65 -9.19 7.55
C LEU A 137 16.57 -9.68 6.58
N SER A 138 16.08 -10.90 6.75
CA SER A 138 15.02 -11.46 5.92
C SER A 138 13.69 -10.76 6.14
N LEU A 139 13.34 -10.47 7.40
CA LEU A 139 12.16 -9.68 7.74
C LEU A 139 12.27 -8.25 7.23
N ASP A 140 13.44 -7.61 7.36
CA ASP A 140 13.69 -6.27 6.82
C ASP A 140 13.47 -6.22 5.29
N SER A 141 13.93 -7.25 4.56
CA SER A 141 13.68 -7.40 3.12
C SER A 141 12.20 -7.59 2.81
N GLU A 142 11.49 -8.44 3.55
CA GLU A 142 10.07 -8.67 3.34
C GLU A 142 9.24 -7.40 3.60
N PHE A 143 9.57 -6.64 4.64
CA PHE A 143 8.92 -5.36 4.92
C PHE A 143 9.18 -4.34 3.82
N ALA A 144 10.41 -4.24 3.33
CA ALA A 144 10.75 -3.32 2.25
C ALA A 144 10.04 -3.69 0.93
N ASP A 145 9.90 -4.98 0.61
CA ASP A 145 9.13 -5.45 -0.55
C ASP A 145 7.64 -5.09 -0.41
N ARG A 146 7.05 -5.27 0.78
CA ARG A 146 5.65 -4.87 1.03
C ARG A 146 5.44 -3.35 0.92
N GLU A 147 6.41 -2.57 1.39
CA GLU A 147 6.40 -1.11 1.28
C GLU A 147 6.48 -0.68 -0.20
N LEU A 148 7.34 -1.32 -0.99
CA LEU A 148 7.44 -1.11 -2.44
C LEU A 148 6.10 -1.39 -3.14
N VAL A 149 5.46 -2.52 -2.84
CA VAL A 149 4.13 -2.86 -3.39
C VAL A 149 3.09 -1.80 -3.02
N SER A 150 3.09 -1.32 -1.77
CA SER A 150 2.19 -0.26 -1.31
C SER A 150 2.44 1.08 -2.03
N ALA A 151 3.70 1.44 -2.26
CA ALA A 151 4.07 2.65 -2.99
C ALA A 151 3.66 2.58 -4.46
N MET A 152 3.86 1.42 -5.11
CA MET A 152 3.38 1.17 -6.48
C MET A 152 1.87 1.33 -6.60
N ALA A 153 1.11 0.78 -5.63
CA ALA A 153 -0.34 0.91 -5.59
C ALA A 153 -0.78 2.37 -5.41
N SER A 154 -0.08 3.12 -4.57
CA SER A 154 -0.35 4.54 -4.30
C SER A 154 -0.11 5.41 -5.55
N LEU A 155 0.98 5.17 -6.29
CA LEU A 155 1.24 5.83 -7.58
C LEU A 155 0.17 5.50 -8.61
N GLN A 156 -0.24 4.23 -8.69
CA GLN A 156 -1.31 3.82 -9.61
C GLN A 156 -2.64 4.47 -9.26
N GLN A 157 -2.96 4.62 -7.98
CA GLN A 157 -4.14 5.32 -7.50
C GLN A 157 -4.09 6.81 -7.85
N ALA A 158 -2.95 7.48 -7.63
CA ALA A 158 -2.77 8.90 -7.96
C ALA A 158 -2.98 9.15 -9.46
N ARG A 159 -2.39 8.30 -10.32
CA ARG A 159 -2.59 8.35 -11.78
C ARG A 159 -4.04 8.12 -12.19
N THR A 160 -4.70 7.14 -11.59
CA THR A 160 -6.11 6.84 -11.86
C THR A 160 -7.02 8.01 -11.48
N GLN A 161 -6.75 8.66 -10.35
CA GLN A 161 -7.53 9.81 -9.88
C GLN A 161 -7.36 11.02 -10.79
N ALA A 162 -6.14 11.28 -11.26
CA ALA A 162 -5.88 12.33 -12.25
C ALA A 162 -6.62 12.06 -13.58
N GLN A 163 -6.54 10.83 -14.11
CA GLN A 163 -7.23 10.43 -15.33
C GLN A 163 -8.76 10.57 -15.24
N ARG A 164 -9.36 10.21 -14.11
CA ARG A 164 -10.83 10.34 -13.92
C ARG A 164 -11.29 11.79 -14.06
N GLN A 165 -10.56 12.75 -13.48
CA GLN A 165 -11.01 14.15 -13.48
C GLN A 165 -10.94 14.80 -14.86
N HIS A 166 -9.96 14.44 -15.71
CA HIS A 166 -9.92 14.89 -17.10
C HIS A 166 -11.21 14.53 -17.86
N ILE A 167 -11.77 13.33 -17.62
CA ILE A 167 -13.02 12.87 -18.28
C ILE A 167 -14.25 13.69 -17.82
N TYR A 168 -14.28 14.18 -16.58
CA TYR A 168 -15.41 14.97 -16.07
C TYR A 168 -15.38 16.44 -16.53
N ILE A 169 -14.20 17.01 -16.75
CA ILE A 169 -14.06 18.39 -17.27
C ILE A 169 -14.52 18.48 -18.74
N GLU A 170 -14.29 17.45 -19.54
CA GLU A 170 -14.78 17.40 -20.93
C GLU A 170 -16.32 17.33 -21.06
N ARG A 171 -17.03 16.87 -20.01
CA ARG A 171 -18.49 16.65 -20.07
C ARG A 171 -19.34 17.81 -19.53
N ILE A 172 -18.74 18.82 -18.89
CA ILE A 172 -19.48 19.95 -18.29
C ILE A 172 -18.99 21.28 -18.86
N SER A 173 -19.00 21.41 -20.19
CA SER A 173 -18.90 22.72 -20.84
C SER A 173 -19.91 22.83 -21.98
N GLU A 174 -21.19 22.84 -21.61
CA GLU A 174 -22.14 23.72 -22.28
C GLU A 174 -22.59 24.73 -21.22
N PRO A 175 -22.26 26.02 -21.36
CA PRO A 175 -22.98 27.03 -20.62
C PRO A 175 -24.44 26.89 -21.08
N ASN A 176 -25.32 26.44 -20.19
CA ASN A 176 -26.73 26.69 -20.37
C ASN A 176 -26.83 28.21 -20.46
N LEU A 177 -27.10 28.71 -21.67
CA LEU A 177 -27.40 30.12 -21.84
C LEU A 177 -28.48 30.44 -20.80
N PRO A 178 -28.32 31.48 -19.97
CA PRO A 178 -29.45 31.97 -19.22
C PRO A 178 -30.53 32.26 -20.26
N ASP A 179 -31.66 31.59 -20.14
CA ASP A 179 -32.80 31.74 -21.04
C ASP A 179 -33.13 33.22 -21.06
N ALA A 180 -32.69 33.88 -22.14
CA ALA A 180 -32.88 35.30 -22.31
C ALA A 180 -34.38 35.48 -22.47
N SER A 181 -35.02 36.01 -21.43
CA SER A 181 -36.41 36.44 -21.51
C SER A 181 -36.54 37.38 -22.69
N THR A 182 -37.22 36.95 -23.77
CA THR A 182 -38.07 37.75 -24.69
C THR A 182 -38.31 37.01 -26.01
N GLU A 183 -39.40 36.23 -26.08
CA GLU A 183 -40.18 36.26 -27.33
C GLU A 183 -40.58 37.72 -27.57
N PRO A 184 -40.32 38.33 -28.74
CA PRO A 184 -40.74 39.69 -29.02
C PRO A 184 -42.24 39.70 -29.33
N LYS A 185 -43.09 39.48 -28.33
CA LYS A 185 -44.57 39.61 -28.46
C LYS A 185 -45.03 41.06 -28.57
N ARG A 186 -44.12 42.03 -28.74
CA ARG A 186 -44.45 43.44 -28.90
C ARG A 186 -45.45 43.66 -30.05
N LEU A 187 -45.32 42.95 -31.17
CA LEU A 187 -46.29 43.05 -32.27
C LEU A 187 -47.66 42.44 -31.93
N GLN A 188 -47.69 41.35 -31.17
CA GLN A 188 -48.94 40.72 -30.73
C GLN A 188 -49.66 41.62 -29.71
N ASP A 189 -48.93 42.23 -28.77
CA ASP A 189 -49.49 43.13 -27.77
C ASP A 189 -49.97 44.45 -28.38
N ILE A 190 -49.25 44.99 -29.38
CA ILE A 190 -49.70 46.16 -30.17
C ILE A 190 -50.97 45.82 -30.96
N LEU A 191 -51.04 44.66 -31.62
CA LEU A 191 -52.23 44.22 -32.34
C LEU A 191 -53.42 43.98 -31.39
N ALA A 192 -53.17 43.37 -30.24
CA ALA A 192 -54.19 43.10 -29.24
C ALA A 192 -54.78 44.40 -28.68
N THR A 193 -53.93 45.37 -28.30
CA THR A 193 -54.38 46.68 -27.80
C THR A 193 -55.10 47.50 -28.87
N LEU A 194 -54.66 47.44 -30.13
CA LEU A 194 -55.33 48.10 -31.26
C LEU A 194 -56.72 47.51 -31.53
N LEU A 195 -56.86 46.18 -31.55
CA LEU A 195 -58.17 45.53 -31.73
C LEU A 195 -59.13 45.86 -30.58
N LEU A 196 -58.64 45.84 -29.34
CA LEU A 196 -59.46 46.10 -28.15
C LEU A 196 -59.99 47.55 -28.16
N THR A 197 -59.12 48.51 -28.51
CA THR A 197 -59.54 49.93 -28.63
C THR A 197 -60.53 50.15 -29.77
N LEU A 198 -60.40 49.44 -30.89
CA LEU A 198 -61.32 49.54 -32.03
C LEU A 198 -62.72 48.99 -31.70
N ILE A 199 -62.79 47.89 -30.94
CA ILE A 199 -64.06 47.34 -30.43
C ILE A 199 -64.74 48.32 -29.49
N ILE A 200 -64.01 48.88 -28.52
CA ILE A 200 -64.55 49.88 -27.59
C ILE A 200 -65.08 51.09 -28.35
N TRP A 201 -64.30 51.60 -29.32
CA TRP A 201 -64.72 52.72 -30.15
C TRP A 201 -66.00 52.42 -30.95
N GLY A 202 -66.12 51.21 -31.51
CA GLY A 202 -67.33 50.76 -32.20
C GLY A 202 -68.56 50.73 -31.30
N ILE A 203 -68.43 50.22 -30.07
CA ILE A 203 -69.53 50.19 -29.09
C ILE A 203 -69.95 51.62 -28.72
N VAL A 204 -69.00 52.52 -28.47
CA VAL A 204 -69.29 53.93 -28.16
C VAL A 204 -69.95 54.62 -29.35
N SER A 205 -69.51 54.35 -30.58
CA SER A 205 -70.11 54.92 -31.79
C SER A 205 -71.55 54.46 -31.98
N ILE A 206 -71.86 53.19 -31.73
CA ILE A 206 -73.23 52.67 -31.82
C ILE A 206 -74.10 53.24 -30.71
N LEU A 207 -73.59 53.36 -29.49
CA LEU A 207 -74.31 54.02 -28.39
C LEU A 207 -74.60 55.49 -28.71
N ASN A 208 -73.63 56.24 -29.24
CA ASN A 208 -73.85 57.63 -29.65
C ASN A 208 -74.83 57.74 -30.83
N ALA A 209 -74.75 56.83 -31.81
CA ALA A 209 -75.72 56.78 -32.91
C ALA A 209 -77.13 56.47 -32.40
N GLY A 210 -77.27 55.51 -31.48
CA GLY A 210 -78.55 55.18 -30.85
C GLY A 210 -79.12 56.33 -30.00
N VAL A 211 -78.27 57.03 -29.24
CA VAL A 211 -78.68 58.23 -28.48
C VAL A 211 -79.09 59.36 -29.43
N ARG A 212 -78.41 59.51 -30.57
CA ARG A 212 -78.76 60.51 -31.59
C ARG A 212 -80.07 60.17 -32.31
N GLU A 213 -80.33 58.89 -32.58
CA GLU A 213 -81.59 58.41 -33.17
C GLU A 213 -82.78 58.58 -32.22
N HIS A 214 -82.55 58.49 -30.91
CA HIS A 214 -83.58 58.73 -29.88
C HIS A 214 -83.85 60.22 -29.58
N TYR A 215 -83.08 61.15 -30.15
CA TYR A 215 -83.30 62.59 -30.00
C TYR A 215 -84.06 63.24 -31.18
N ASP A 216 -84.30 62.50 -32.27
CA ASP A 216 -85.05 62.97 -33.46
C ASP A 216 -86.43 62.28 -33.60
N ARG A 217 -87.07 61.90 -32.49
CA ARG A 217 -88.50 61.55 -32.43
C ARG A 217 -89.26 62.31 -31.37
#